data_AF-M6GK14-F1
#
_entry.id   AF-M6GK14-F1
#
_cell.length_a   1.000
_cell.length_b   1.000
_cell.length_c   1.000
_cell.angle_alpha   90.00
_cell.angle_beta   90.00
_cell.angle_gamma   90.00
#
_symmetry.space_group_name_H-M   'P 1'
#
loop_
_entity.id
_entity.type
_entity.pdbx_description
1 polymer ?
#
loop_
_entity_poly.entity_id
_entity_poly.type
_entity_poly.pdbx_seq_one_letter_code
_entity_poly.pdbx_strand_id
1 'polypeptide(L)'
;MLEDLGKKGVKRVAVYPISFVSDHLETLEEIGEQLKKVAYQNGILEYYRIPAPGIYPKFIKAMAKIALESSQTSKKECLCKKLGGYNLNSVVCTRLIS
;
A
#
# COMPACT_ATOMS: atom_id res chain seq x y z
N MET A 1 0.34 19.43 -1.27
CA MET A 1 0.85 18.51 -0.22
C MET A 1 2.34 18.72 0.08
N LEU A 2 3.28 18.29 -0.78
CA LEU A 2 4.73 18.44 -0.48
C LEU A 2 5.16 19.90 -0.37
N GLU A 3 4.62 20.76 -1.24
CA GLU A 3 4.79 22.21 -1.15
C GLU A 3 4.30 22.76 0.20
N ASP A 4 3.11 22.37 0.65
CA ASP A 4 2.55 22.81 1.93
C ASP A 4 3.41 22.35 3.11
N LEU A 5 3.91 21.12 3.06
CA LEU A 5 4.82 20.59 4.08
C LEU A 5 6.14 21.38 4.12
N GLY A 6 6.69 21.68 2.95
CA GLY A 6 7.88 22.52 2.82
C GLY A 6 7.67 23.94 3.37
N LYS A 7 6.56 24.59 3.01
CA LYS A 7 6.14 25.90 3.54
C LYS A 7 5.95 25.89 5.06
N LYS A 8 5.50 24.77 5.63
CA LYS A 8 5.39 24.55 7.09
C LYS A 8 6.74 24.23 7.75
N GLY A 9 7.84 24.22 7.01
CA GLY A 9 9.18 23.99 7.55
C GLY A 9 9.54 22.52 7.77
N VAL A 10 8.74 21.57 7.27
CA VAL A 10 9.09 20.13 7.35
C VAL A 10 10.36 19.88 6.54
N LYS A 11 11.36 19.28 7.19
CA LYS A 11 12.68 19.04 6.57
C LYS A 11 12.90 17.64 6.05
N ARG A 12 12.10 16.67 6.51
CA ARG A 12 12.29 15.26 6.17
C ARG A 12 10.94 14.61 5.93
N VAL A 13 10.82 13.88 4.82
CA VAL A 13 9.61 13.13 4.47
C VAL A 13 9.97 11.71 4.04
N ALA A 14 9.11 10.77 4.42
CA ALA A 14 9.13 9.42 3.90
C ALA A 14 7.78 9.15 3.22
N VAL A 15 7.83 8.62 2.00
CA VAL A 15 6.64 8.35 1.17
C VAL A 15 6.52 6.86 0.94
N TYR A 16 5.37 6.30 1.28
CA TYR A 16 5.05 4.88 1.13
C TYR A 16 3.99 4.66 0.04
N PRO A 17 4.27 3.87 -1.00
CA PRO A 17 3.35 3.63 -2.11
C PRO A 17 2.26 2.60 -1.72
N ILE A 18 1.30 3.02 -0.88
CA ILE A 18 0.30 2.13 -0.27
C ILE A 18 -0.56 1.34 -1.27
N SER A 19 -0.76 1.87 -2.48
CA SER A 19 -1.63 1.27 -3.49
C SER A 19 -0.99 0.11 -4.25
N PHE A 20 0.30 -0.17 -4.05
CA PHE A 20 1.04 -1.17 -4.80
C PHE A 20 1.79 -2.13 -3.88
N VAL A 21 1.77 -3.41 -4.27
CA VAL A 21 2.50 -4.47 -3.57
C VAL A 21 3.91 -4.67 -4.12
N SER A 22 4.18 -4.16 -5.32
CA SER A 22 5.46 -4.26 -6.02
C SER A 22 5.83 -2.92 -6.67
N ASP A 23 7.14 -2.66 -6.75
CA ASP A 23 7.65 -1.53 -7.52
C ASP A 23 7.54 -1.83 -9.02
N HIS A 24 7.29 -0.77 -9.78
CA HIS A 24 7.24 -0.74 -11.24
C HIS A 24 7.68 0.65 -11.74
N LEU A 25 7.86 0.81 -13.04
CA LEU A 25 8.50 1.98 -13.64
C LEU A 25 7.88 3.30 -13.15
N GLU A 26 6.55 3.38 -13.17
CA GLU A 26 5.78 4.55 -12.77
C GLU A 26 6.03 4.92 -11.30
N THR A 27 6.00 3.96 -10.37
CA THR A 27 6.31 4.23 -8.95
C THR A 27 7.75 4.64 -8.69
N LEU A 28 8.70 4.17 -9.51
CA LEU A 28 10.10 4.55 -9.36
C LEU A 28 10.35 5.96 -9.90
N GLU A 29 9.77 6.31 -11.04
CA GLU A 29 9.97 7.61 -11.66
C GLU A 29 9.13 8.71 -11.00
N GLU A 30 7.81 8.53 -10.91
CA GLU A 30 6.91 9.57 -10.39
C GLU A 30 7.14 9.80 -8.90
N ILE A 31 7.17 8.72 -8.10
CA ILE A 31 7.32 8.83 -6.65
C ILE A 31 8.80 8.92 -6.26
N GLY A 32 9.68 8.13 -6.86
CA GLY A 32 11.10 8.11 -6.49
C GLY A 32 11.86 9.37 -6.91
N GLU A 33 11.58 9.92 -8.10
CA GLU A 33 12.38 11.02 -8.67
C GLU A 33 11.58 12.32 -8.84
N GLN A 34 10.38 12.29 -9.40
CA GLN A 34 9.63 13.53 -9.66
C GLN A 34 9.13 14.19 -8.38
N LEU A 35 8.51 13.43 -7.47
CA LEU A 35 8.08 13.97 -6.16
C LEU A 35 9.27 14.40 -5.29
N LYS A 36 10.41 13.72 -5.40
CA LYS A 36 11.65 14.12 -4.72
C LYS A 36 12.12 15.51 -5.16
N LYS A 37 12.10 15.80 -6.47
CA LYS A 37 12.41 17.13 -7.00
C LYS A 37 11.45 18.19 -6.45
N VAL A 38 10.15 17.90 -6.42
CA VAL A 38 9.13 18.79 -5.84
C VAL A 38 9.39 19.04 -4.36
N ALA A 39 9.77 18.03 -3.58
CA ALA A 39 10.08 18.18 -2.16
C ALA A 39 11.24 19.16 -1.94
N TYR A 40 12.34 18.97 -2.68
CA TYR A 40 13.54 19.80 -2.56
C TYR A 40 13.30 21.26 -2.98
N GLN A 41 12.54 21.47 -4.06
CA GLN A 41 12.16 22.82 -4.51
C GLN A 41 11.37 23.61 -3.45
N ASN A 42 10.72 22.91 -2.51
CA ASN A 42 9.90 23.51 -1.46
C ASN A 42 10.56 23.51 -0.07
N GLY A 43 11.87 23.22 0.04
CA GLY A 43 12.62 23.36 1.28
C GLY A 43 12.57 22.15 2.24
N ILE A 44 12.08 21.00 1.76
CA ILE A 44 12.34 19.69 2.37
C ILE A 44 13.78 19.28 1.98
N LEU A 45 14.57 18.76 2.91
CA LEU A 45 15.99 18.43 2.72
C LEU A 45 16.21 16.94 2.52
N GLU A 46 15.40 16.10 3.16
CA GLU A 46 15.49 14.65 3.04
C GLU A 46 14.18 14.06 2.53
N TYR A 47 14.28 13.26 1.48
CA TYR A 47 13.15 12.57 0.86
C TYR A 47 13.48 11.10 0.75
N TYR A 48 12.67 10.25 1.38
CA TYR A 48 12.83 8.80 1.35
C TYR A 48 11.61 8.17 0.70
N ARG A 49 11.81 7.51 -0.44
CA ARG A 49 10.81 6.59 -0.97
C ARG A 49 10.97 5.24 -0.28
N ILE A 50 9.93 4.79 0.41
CA ILE A 50 9.90 3.46 1.01
C ILE A 50 9.57 2.45 -0.10
N PRO A 51 10.32 1.35 -0.26
CA PRO A 51 9.99 0.30 -1.21
C PRO A 51 8.59 -0.28 -1.01
N ALA A 52 7.93 -0.64 -2.10
CA ALA A 52 6.74 -1.49 -2.00
C ALA A 52 7.10 -2.80 -1.26
N PRO A 53 6.13 -3.45 -0.59
CA PRO A 53 6.40 -4.64 0.23
C PRO A 53 7.16 -5.74 -0.49
N GLY A 54 6.86 -6.00 -1.77
CA GLY A 54 7.51 -7.01 -2.59
C GLY A 54 7.65 -8.35 -1.87
N ILE A 55 8.90 -8.79 -1.69
CA ILE A 55 9.24 -10.05 -1.04
C ILE A 55 9.48 -9.94 0.47
N TYR A 56 9.02 -8.86 1.11
CA TYR A 56 9.20 -8.68 2.55
C TYR A 56 8.55 -9.85 3.32
N PRO A 57 9.30 -10.62 4.14
CA PRO A 57 8.79 -11.87 4.70
C PRO A 57 7.51 -11.73 5.52
N LYS A 58 7.33 -10.60 6.23
CA LYS A 58 6.09 -10.36 7.00
C LYS A 58 4.90 -10.08 6.09
N PHE A 59 5.10 -9.44 4.94
CA PHE A 59 4.06 -9.21 3.96
C PHE A 59 3.60 -10.53 3.33
N ILE A 60 4.55 -11.37 2.88
CA ILE A 60 4.25 -12.71 2.37
C ILE A 60 3.50 -13.54 3.42
N LYS A 61 3.97 -13.53 4.69
CA LYS A 61 3.31 -14.25 5.79
C LYS A 61 1.88 -13.76 6.02
N ALA A 62 1.64 -12.45 5.93
CA ALA A 62 0.31 -11.87 6.07
C ALA A 62 -0.61 -12.29 4.91
N MET A 63 -0.12 -12.24 3.67
CA MET A 63 -0.86 -12.68 2.48
C MET A 63 -1.21 -14.16 2.54
N ALA A 64 -0.25 -15.02 2.91
CA ALA A 64 -0.49 -16.45 3.10
C ALA A 64 -1.54 -16.72 4.17
N LYS A 65 -1.47 -16.00 5.31
CA LYS A 65 -2.48 -16.09 6.37
C LYS A 65 -3.87 -15.73 5.83
N ILE A 66 -4.00 -14.60 5.12
CA ILE A 66 -5.27 -14.14 4.55
C ILE A 66 -5.80 -15.18 3.54
N ALA A 67 -4.95 -15.74 2.68
CA ALA A 67 -5.35 -16.76 1.70
C ALA A 67 -5.84 -18.04 2.38
N LEU A 68 -5.10 -18.57 3.35
CA LEU A 68 -5.48 -19.79 4.08
C LEU A 68 -6.76 -19.59 4.90
N GLU A 69 -6.89 -18.45 5.58
CA GLU A 69 -8.14 -18.07 6.25
C GLU A 69 -9.27 -17.91 5.23
N SER A 70 -8.98 -17.43 4.01
CA SER A 70 -9.95 -17.26 2.91
C SER A 70 -10.54 -18.59 2.41
N SER A 71 -9.76 -19.67 2.40
CA SER A 71 -10.20 -20.99 1.91
C SER A 71 -11.02 -21.83 2.90
N GLN A 72 -11.15 -21.42 4.16
CA GLN A 72 -11.92 -22.18 5.16
C GLN A 72 -13.44 -22.07 4.95
N THR A 73 -14.13 -23.20 4.91
CA THR A 73 -15.57 -23.33 4.56
C THR A 73 -16.52 -22.84 5.66
N SER A 74 -16.09 -22.85 6.92
CA SER A 74 -16.91 -22.55 8.10
C SER A 74 -16.73 -21.11 8.59
N LYS A 75 -17.21 -20.13 7.81
CA LYS A 75 -17.14 -18.71 8.20
C LYS A 75 -18.47 -18.17 8.67
N LYS A 76 -18.49 -17.67 9.91
CA LYS A 76 -19.60 -16.87 10.46
C LYS A 76 -19.62 -15.44 9.90
N GLU A 77 -18.49 -14.94 9.38
CA GLU A 77 -18.34 -13.58 8.89
C GLU A 77 -17.42 -13.49 7.65
N CYS A 78 -17.72 -12.56 6.73
CA CYS A 78 -16.92 -12.29 5.54
C CYS A 78 -15.57 -11.64 5.92
N LEU A 79 -14.46 -12.28 5.53
CA LEU A 79 -13.11 -11.79 5.85
C LEU A 79 -12.82 -10.43 5.19
N CYS A 80 -13.31 -10.19 3.97
CA CYS A 80 -13.16 -8.89 3.29
C CYS A 80 -13.76 -7.76 4.13
N LYS A 81 -14.98 -7.94 4.64
CA LYS A 81 -15.64 -6.95 5.53
C LYS A 81 -14.84 -6.72 6.81
N LYS A 82 -14.39 -7.79 7.47
CA LYS A 82 -13.63 -7.71 8.73
C LYS A 82 -12.31 -6.96 8.57
N LEU A 83 -11.64 -7.11 7.43
CA LEU A 83 -10.36 -6.46 7.14
C LEU A 83 -10.51 -5.07 6.49
N GLY A 84 -11.74 -4.52 6.44
CA GLY A 84 -12.01 -3.19 5.87
C GLY A 84 -12.06 -3.15 4.33
N GLY A 85 -12.07 -4.33 3.69
CA GLY A 85 -12.27 -4.48 2.25
C GLY A 85 -13.75 -4.43 1.84
N TYR A 86 -13.99 -4.36 0.53
CA TYR A 86 -15.32 -4.31 -0.04
C TYR A 86 -16.12 -5.59 0.28
N ASN A 87 -17.36 -5.41 0.74
CA ASN A 87 -18.24 -6.53 1.07
C ASN A 87 -18.99 -6.98 -0.19
N LEU A 88 -18.52 -8.05 -0.82
CA LEU A 88 -19.26 -8.74 -1.88
C LEU A 88 -20.44 -9.50 -1.26
N ASN A 89 -21.63 -9.41 -1.85
CA ASN A 89 -22.77 -10.25 -1.45
C ASN A 89 -22.36 -11.73 -1.46
N SER A 90 -22.86 -12.50 -0.49
CA SER A 90 -22.39 -13.87 -0.17
C SER A 90 -22.30 -14.81 -1.38
N VAL A 91 -23.22 -14.69 -2.34
CA VAL A 91 -23.28 -15.51 -3.57
C VAL A 91 -22.10 -15.26 -4.52
N VAL A 92 -21.57 -14.03 -4.55
CA VAL A 92 -20.45 -13.64 -5.42
C VAL A 92 -19.12 -14.09 -4.82
N CYS A 93 -19.00 -14.04 -3.50
CA CYS A 93 -17.77 -14.39 -2.77
C CYS A 93 -17.39 -15.88 -2.96
N THR A 94 -18.38 -16.79 -3.02
CA THR A 94 -18.15 -18.23 -3.19
C THR A 94 -17.75 -18.64 -4.61
N ARG A 95 -18.04 -17.83 -5.65
CA ARG A 95 -17.74 -18.15 -7.06
C ARG A 95 -16.36 -17.70 -7.54
N LEU A 96 -15.65 -16.89 -6.78
CA LEU A 96 -14.32 -16.38 -7.15
C LEU A 96 -13.16 -17.30 -6.73
N ILE A 97 -13.45 -18.34 -5.94
CA ILE A 97 -12.46 -19.26 -5.35
C ILE A 97 -12.61 -20.70 -5.91
N SER A 98 -13.56 -20.91 -6.83
CA SER A 98 -13.74 -22.16 -7.60
C SER A 98 -13.20 -21.99 -9.01
#